data_AF-A0A7C5HRU5-F1
#
_entry.id   AF-A0A7C5HRU5-F1
#
_cell.length_a   1.000
_cell.length_b   1.000
_cell.length_c   1.000
_cell.angle_alpha   90.00
_cell.angle_beta   90.00
_cell.angle_gamma   90.00
#
_symmetry.space_group_name_H-M   'P 1'
#
loop_
_entity.id
_entity.type
_entity.pdbx_description
1 polymer ?
#
loop_
_entity_poly.entity_id
_entity_poly.type
_entity_poly.pdbx_seq_one_letter_code
_entity_poly.pdbx_strand_id
1 'polypeptide(L)'
;MSNFAELMTIKEASKWASEYLRRNITASNISYLIQYGRVRKIGNNSETRVKKIDLLKYYDSYIGKKEHKWKQKLGNDLNWALSFDQYKEKDTTKHVHRLHPYKGKFIPQLVEYFLDEHTDSFKQKVYFHKNDIILDPFCGSGTTLVQANELGINAIGIDISKFNTQITNTKIGKYDFVELKNEIRNITHRYAEFIHNSNSVLFEKKLLNELAEFNNRYFPTPDFKYEVRNKEIDEWKYGREKEKEFYSIF
;
A
#
# COMPACT_ATOMS: atom_id res chain seq x y z
N MET A 1 -16.55 -28.35 -21.20
CA MET A 1 -15.44 -28.66 -20.29
C MET A 1 -14.39 -27.57 -20.44
N SER A 2 -14.39 -26.55 -19.58
CA SER A 2 -13.40 -25.45 -19.66
C SER A 2 -12.03 -25.94 -19.22
N ASN A 3 -10.99 -25.63 -19.98
CA ASN A 3 -9.64 -26.12 -19.77
C ASN A 3 -9.00 -25.49 -18.51
N PHE A 4 -9.23 -26.07 -17.33
CA PHE A 4 -8.74 -25.57 -16.04
C PHE A 4 -7.21 -25.72 -15.85
N ALA A 5 -6.54 -26.45 -16.74
CA ALA A 5 -5.09 -26.67 -16.71
C ALA A 5 -4.29 -25.63 -17.53
N GLU A 6 -4.94 -24.60 -18.05
CA GLU A 6 -4.33 -23.58 -18.90
C GLU A 6 -3.19 -22.83 -18.16
N LEU A 7 -1.98 -22.92 -18.71
CA LEU A 7 -0.80 -22.16 -18.29
C LEU A 7 -0.73 -20.87 -19.09
N MET A 8 -0.73 -19.74 -18.40
CA MET A 8 -0.65 -18.41 -19.00
C MET A 8 0.67 -17.76 -18.67
N THR A 9 1.25 -17.05 -19.63
CA THR A 9 2.31 -16.07 -19.36
C THR A 9 1.78 -14.95 -18.46
N ILE A 10 2.66 -14.17 -17.85
CA ILE A 10 2.29 -13.02 -17.00
C ILE A 10 1.38 -12.04 -17.77
N LYS A 11 1.65 -11.81 -19.06
CA LYS A 11 0.88 -10.88 -19.91
C LYS A 11 -0.53 -11.44 -20.19
N GLU A 12 -0.64 -12.70 -20.58
CA GLU A 12 -1.92 -13.37 -20.80
C GLU A 12 -2.76 -13.42 -19.52
N ALA A 13 -2.12 -13.78 -18.40
CA ALA A 13 -2.75 -13.79 -17.08
C ALA A 13 -3.30 -12.42 -16.68
N SER A 14 -2.56 -11.34 -16.96
CA SER A 14 -3.03 -9.97 -16.67
C SER A 14 -4.24 -9.57 -17.53
N LYS A 15 -4.25 -9.96 -18.82
CA LYS A 15 -5.37 -9.70 -19.72
C LYS A 15 -6.61 -10.48 -19.28
N TRP A 16 -6.46 -11.79 -19.08
CA TRP A 16 -7.53 -12.64 -18.59
C TRP A 16 -8.09 -12.16 -17.24
N ALA A 17 -7.22 -11.84 -16.27
CA ALA A 17 -7.67 -11.36 -14.96
C ALA A 17 -8.41 -10.02 -15.06
N SER A 18 -8.00 -9.15 -16.00
CA SER A 18 -8.68 -7.87 -16.21
C SER A 18 -10.08 -8.04 -16.77
N GLU A 19 -10.24 -8.93 -17.75
CA GLU A 19 -11.53 -9.30 -18.33
C GLU A 19 -12.43 -9.97 -17.30
N TYR A 20 -11.87 -10.92 -16.54
CA TYR A 20 -12.57 -11.67 -15.50
C TYR A 20 -13.09 -10.77 -14.36
N LEU A 21 -12.29 -9.81 -13.90
CA LEU A 21 -12.64 -8.91 -12.81
C LEU A 21 -13.33 -7.61 -13.26
N ARG A 22 -13.43 -7.38 -14.58
CA ARG A 22 -13.86 -6.10 -15.16
C ARG A 22 -13.11 -4.88 -14.59
N ARG A 23 -11.82 -5.04 -14.29
CA ARG A 23 -10.93 -3.96 -13.79
C ARG A 23 -9.50 -4.15 -14.28
N ASN A 24 -8.73 -3.08 -14.37
CA ASN A 24 -7.36 -3.16 -14.90
C ASN A 24 -6.37 -3.85 -13.92
N ILE A 25 -5.96 -5.07 -14.27
CA ILE A 25 -4.91 -5.86 -13.65
C ILE A 25 -3.68 -5.82 -14.55
N THR A 26 -2.56 -5.31 -14.03
CA THR A 26 -1.32 -5.19 -14.81
C THR A 26 -0.45 -6.45 -14.69
N ALA A 27 0.53 -6.59 -15.59
CA ALA A 27 1.56 -7.63 -15.46
C ALA A 27 2.26 -7.58 -14.09
N SER A 28 2.54 -6.38 -13.57
CA SER A 28 3.12 -6.20 -12.23
C SER A 28 2.22 -6.74 -11.11
N ASN A 29 0.89 -6.67 -11.25
CA ASN A 29 -0.01 -7.29 -10.27
C ASN A 29 0.15 -8.81 -10.26
N ILE A 30 0.28 -9.45 -11.43
CA ILE A 30 0.52 -10.89 -11.53
C ILE A 30 1.92 -11.25 -10.98
N SER A 31 2.96 -10.50 -11.34
CA SER A 31 4.31 -10.68 -10.78
C SER A 31 4.33 -10.55 -9.27
N TYR A 32 3.56 -9.61 -8.70
CA TYR A 32 3.40 -9.47 -7.26
C TYR A 32 2.78 -10.72 -6.63
N LEU A 33 1.72 -11.28 -7.22
CA LEU A 33 1.14 -12.52 -6.71
C LEU A 33 2.15 -13.67 -6.69
N ILE A 34 3.00 -13.76 -7.70
CA ILE A 34 4.08 -14.75 -7.75
C ILE A 34 5.12 -14.45 -6.66
N GLN A 35 5.65 -13.24 -6.61
CA GLN A 35 6.70 -12.82 -5.66
C GLN A 35 6.33 -13.04 -4.19
N TYR A 36 5.05 -12.95 -3.86
CA TYR A 36 4.54 -13.16 -2.50
C TYR A 36 3.95 -14.57 -2.28
N GLY A 37 4.27 -15.53 -3.16
CA GLY A 37 3.85 -16.92 -3.01
C GLY A 37 2.33 -17.11 -3.07
N ARG A 38 1.60 -16.17 -3.67
CA ARG A 38 0.12 -16.21 -3.73
C ARG A 38 -0.41 -17.06 -4.86
N VAL A 39 0.38 -17.14 -5.92
CA VAL A 39 0.19 -18.03 -7.08
C VAL A 39 1.55 -18.68 -7.36
N ARG A 40 1.53 -19.96 -7.76
CA ARG A 40 2.76 -20.70 -8.01
C ARG A 40 3.45 -20.20 -9.27
N LYS A 41 4.77 -19.94 -9.17
CA LYS A 41 5.63 -19.72 -10.34
C LYS A 41 5.85 -21.04 -11.07
N ILE A 42 5.70 -21.05 -12.39
CA ILE A 42 6.03 -22.21 -13.22
C ILE A 42 6.98 -21.75 -14.32
N GLY A 43 8.09 -22.47 -14.51
CA GLY A 43 9.12 -22.12 -15.48
C GLY A 43 10.17 -21.13 -14.96
N ASN A 44 11.13 -20.81 -15.83
CA ASN A 44 12.29 -19.99 -15.50
C ASN A 44 12.01 -18.49 -15.69
N ASN A 45 12.98 -17.62 -15.35
CA ASN A 45 12.80 -16.16 -15.39
C ASN A 45 12.39 -15.61 -16.78
N SER A 46 12.77 -16.26 -17.88
CA SER A 46 12.39 -15.87 -19.25
C SER A 46 11.02 -16.38 -19.70
N GLU A 47 10.49 -17.43 -19.07
CA GLU A 47 9.23 -18.09 -19.45
C GLU A 47 8.33 -18.31 -18.23
N THR A 48 8.22 -17.31 -17.37
CA THR A 48 7.40 -17.43 -16.17
C THR A 48 5.92 -17.51 -16.54
N ARG A 49 5.29 -18.62 -16.14
CA ARG A 49 3.87 -18.93 -16.33
C ARG A 49 3.18 -19.16 -15.00
N VAL A 50 1.86 -19.04 -15.02
CA VAL A 50 0.96 -19.28 -13.90
C VAL A 50 -0.23 -20.11 -14.36
N LYS A 51 -0.76 -20.96 -13.48
CA LYS A 51 -1.99 -21.70 -13.77
C LYS A 51 -3.20 -20.78 -13.61
N LYS A 52 -4.10 -20.81 -14.58
CA LYS A 52 -5.39 -20.09 -14.52
C LYS A 52 -6.19 -20.44 -13.27
N ILE A 53 -6.21 -21.73 -12.88
CA ILE A 53 -6.93 -22.18 -11.69
C ILE A 53 -6.42 -21.55 -10.40
N ASP A 54 -5.12 -21.28 -10.28
CA ASP A 54 -4.55 -20.67 -9.07
C ASP A 54 -4.95 -19.19 -8.99
N LEU A 55 -5.01 -18.50 -10.13
CA LEU A 55 -5.53 -17.14 -10.19
C LEU A 55 -7.04 -17.08 -9.91
N LEU A 56 -7.82 -18.02 -10.44
CA LEU A 56 -9.25 -18.15 -10.12
C LEU A 56 -9.44 -18.34 -8.62
N LYS A 57 -8.80 -19.35 -8.02
CA LYS A 57 -8.84 -19.59 -6.56
C LYS A 57 -8.46 -18.34 -5.76
N TYR A 58 -7.40 -17.65 -6.18
CA TYR A 58 -6.99 -16.40 -5.56
C TYR A 58 -8.12 -15.38 -5.65
N TYR A 59 -8.55 -14.99 -6.84
CA TYR A 59 -9.52 -13.92 -7.01
C TYR A 59 -10.92 -14.28 -6.48
N ASP A 60 -11.42 -15.50 -6.66
CA ASP A 60 -12.69 -15.99 -6.10
C ASP A 60 -12.73 -15.98 -4.57
N SER A 61 -11.57 -16.11 -3.92
CA SER A 61 -11.50 -15.95 -2.46
C SER A 61 -11.79 -14.50 -2.02
N TYR A 62 -11.62 -13.52 -2.92
CA TYR A 62 -11.80 -12.09 -2.67
C TYR A 62 -13.06 -11.48 -3.30
N ILE A 63 -13.50 -11.94 -4.48
CA ILE A 63 -14.64 -11.38 -5.22
C ILE A 63 -15.96 -11.69 -4.51
N GLY A 64 -16.81 -10.66 -4.33
CA GLY A 64 -18.21 -10.78 -3.92
C GLY A 64 -18.47 -11.21 -2.48
N LYS A 65 -17.56 -11.97 -1.87
CA LYS A 65 -17.66 -12.39 -0.47
C LYS A 65 -17.57 -11.21 0.48
N LYS A 66 -16.77 -10.19 0.19
CA LYS A 66 -16.67 -9.04 1.11
C LYS A 66 -17.98 -8.25 1.19
N GLU A 67 -18.50 -7.77 0.07
CA GLU A 67 -19.75 -7.00 0.03
C GLU A 67 -20.90 -7.78 0.65
N HIS A 68 -21.11 -9.02 0.19
CA HIS A 68 -22.20 -9.84 0.69
C HIS A 68 -22.03 -10.18 2.18
N LYS A 69 -20.82 -10.54 2.63
CA LYS A 69 -20.53 -10.82 4.05
C LYS A 69 -20.72 -9.58 4.93
N TRP A 70 -20.32 -8.41 4.46
CA TRP A 70 -20.47 -7.17 5.22
C TRP A 70 -21.92 -6.69 5.25
N LYS A 71 -22.65 -6.77 4.13
CA LYS A 71 -24.11 -6.51 4.11
C LYS A 71 -24.88 -7.48 5.01
N GLN A 72 -24.52 -8.76 5.04
CA GLN A 72 -25.12 -9.73 5.98
C GLN A 72 -24.83 -9.39 7.45
N LYS A 73 -23.64 -8.86 7.77
CA LYS A 73 -23.24 -8.54 9.14
C LYS A 73 -23.74 -7.20 9.65
N LEU A 74 -23.76 -6.18 8.79
CA LEU A 74 -24.02 -4.79 9.15
C LEU A 74 -25.40 -4.31 8.67
N GLY A 75 -26.12 -5.13 7.90
CA GLY A 75 -27.44 -4.80 7.36
C GLY A 75 -27.41 -4.14 5.99
N ASN A 76 -28.61 -3.86 5.48
CA ASN A 76 -28.83 -3.28 4.14
C ASN A 76 -28.50 -1.79 4.06
N ASP A 77 -28.31 -1.12 5.20
CA ASP A 77 -27.98 0.32 5.28
C ASP A 77 -26.51 0.60 4.90
N LEU A 78 -25.72 -0.46 4.67
CA LEU A 78 -24.34 -0.35 4.22
C LEU A 78 -24.27 0.16 2.77
N ASN A 79 -23.90 1.43 2.61
CA ASN A 79 -23.58 1.99 1.31
C ASN A 79 -22.21 1.50 0.81
N TRP A 80 -22.22 0.42 0.01
CA TRP A 80 -21.00 -0.15 -0.55
C TRP A 80 -20.27 0.79 -1.52
N ALA A 81 -20.94 1.79 -2.10
CA ALA A 81 -20.29 2.75 -2.99
C ALA A 81 -19.20 3.57 -2.26
N LEU A 82 -19.38 3.81 -0.96
CA LEU A 82 -18.43 4.51 -0.09
C LEU A 82 -17.35 3.57 0.50
N SER A 83 -17.33 2.30 0.10
CA SER A 83 -16.25 1.37 0.48
C SER A 83 -14.95 1.66 -0.27
N PHE A 84 -15.04 2.32 -1.43
CA PHE A 84 -13.89 2.67 -2.26
C PHE A 84 -13.02 1.46 -2.65
N ASP A 85 -13.58 0.23 -2.63
CA ASP A 85 -12.87 -1.04 -2.90
C ASP A 85 -12.30 -1.12 -4.33
N GLN A 86 -12.80 -0.28 -5.24
CA GLN A 86 -12.29 -0.11 -6.59
C GLN A 86 -10.98 0.67 -6.68
N TYR A 87 -10.67 1.54 -5.70
CA TYR A 87 -9.49 2.39 -5.73
C TYR A 87 -8.26 1.63 -5.25
N LYS A 88 -7.11 1.85 -5.91
CA LYS A 88 -5.83 1.27 -5.45
C LYS A 88 -5.30 2.13 -4.29
N GLU A 89 -4.43 1.57 -3.46
CA GLU A 89 -3.84 2.30 -2.32
C GLU A 89 -3.24 3.64 -2.76
N LYS A 90 -2.50 3.64 -3.88
CA LYS A 90 -1.93 4.84 -4.49
C LYS A 90 -2.96 5.94 -4.77
N ASP A 91 -4.19 5.56 -5.11
CA ASP A 91 -5.28 6.49 -5.42
C ASP A 91 -5.90 6.99 -4.10
N THR A 92 -6.04 6.12 -3.10
CA THR A 92 -6.50 6.45 -1.73
C THR A 92 -5.46 7.19 -0.87
N THR A 93 -4.29 7.53 -1.44
CA THR A 93 -3.24 8.29 -0.76
C THR A 93 -2.68 9.40 -1.65
N LYS A 94 -3.55 10.10 -2.37
CA LYS A 94 -3.17 11.22 -3.26
C LYS A 94 -2.34 12.30 -2.56
N HIS A 95 -1.56 13.07 -3.31
CA HIS A 95 -0.81 14.25 -2.82
C HIS A 95 0.07 13.97 -1.59
N VAL A 96 -0.08 14.80 -0.54
CA VAL A 96 0.71 14.79 0.69
C VAL A 96 0.24 13.74 1.70
N HIS A 97 -0.83 13.00 1.39
CA HIS A 97 -1.39 11.99 2.29
C HIS A 97 -0.45 10.81 2.54
N ARG A 98 0.59 10.65 1.72
CA ARG A 98 1.62 9.59 1.84
C ARG A 98 2.90 10.03 2.54
N LEU A 99 3.02 11.30 2.96
CA LEU A 99 4.20 11.78 3.69
C LEU A 99 4.40 11.07 5.04
N HIS A 100 3.33 10.57 5.67
CA HIS A 100 3.42 9.83 6.92
C HIS A 100 2.33 8.76 7.04
N PRO A 101 2.67 7.49 7.36
CA PRO A 101 1.68 6.44 7.63
C PRO A 101 1.02 6.67 9.00
N TYR A 102 -0.31 6.74 9.04
CA TYR A 102 -1.08 6.93 10.27
C TYR A 102 -2.12 5.82 10.43
N LYS A 103 -2.12 5.14 11.59
CA LYS A 103 -3.12 4.11 11.89
C LYS A 103 -4.48 4.75 12.11
N GLY A 104 -5.52 4.24 11.46
CA GLY A 104 -6.87 4.81 11.55
C GLY A 104 -7.09 6.05 10.69
N LYS A 105 -6.24 6.30 9.69
CA LYS A 105 -6.42 7.40 8.73
C LYS A 105 -7.60 7.15 7.79
N PHE A 106 -8.38 8.19 7.49
CA PHE A 106 -9.43 8.16 6.48
C PHE A 106 -8.87 8.06 5.06
N ILE A 107 -9.67 7.46 4.18
CA ILE A 107 -9.46 7.58 2.73
C ILE A 107 -9.82 9.03 2.34
N PRO A 108 -8.93 9.80 1.69
CA PRO A 108 -9.19 11.20 1.31
C PRO A 108 -10.48 11.40 0.52
N GLN A 109 -10.82 10.47 -0.38
CA GLN A 109 -12.05 10.51 -1.18
C GLN A 109 -13.32 10.47 -0.33
N LEU A 110 -13.30 9.77 0.82
CA LEU A 110 -14.45 9.75 1.73
C LEU A 110 -14.66 11.13 2.35
N VAL A 111 -13.57 11.79 2.72
CA VAL A 111 -13.63 13.13 3.31
C VAL A 111 -14.06 14.14 2.25
N GLU A 112 -13.44 14.12 1.07
CA GLU A 112 -13.82 14.94 -0.09
C GLU A 112 -15.32 14.80 -0.41
N TYR A 113 -15.84 13.57 -0.41
CA TYR A 113 -17.26 13.29 -0.66
C TYR A 113 -18.20 14.08 0.28
N PHE A 114 -17.85 14.19 1.56
CA PHE A 114 -18.68 14.93 2.52
C PHE A 114 -18.44 16.44 2.50
N LEU A 115 -17.24 16.88 2.11
CA LEU A 115 -16.86 18.30 2.14
C LEU A 115 -17.23 19.08 0.87
N ASP A 116 -17.26 18.43 -0.29
CA ASP A 116 -17.56 19.12 -1.54
C ASP A 116 -19.06 19.46 -1.69
N GLU A 117 -19.44 20.04 -2.84
CA GLU A 117 -20.80 20.51 -3.10
C GLU A 117 -21.68 19.49 -3.86
N HIS A 118 -21.17 18.30 -4.22
CA HIS A 118 -21.99 17.35 -4.97
C HIS A 118 -23.09 16.75 -4.08
N THR A 119 -24.20 16.34 -4.70
CA THR A 119 -25.27 15.59 -4.05
C THR A 119 -25.58 14.33 -4.83
N ASP A 120 -26.06 13.30 -4.15
CA ASP A 120 -26.53 12.06 -4.76
C ASP A 120 -27.70 11.46 -3.94
N SER A 121 -28.09 10.22 -4.24
CA SER A 121 -29.15 9.50 -3.52
C SER A 121 -28.91 9.35 -2.00
N PHE A 122 -27.65 9.40 -1.56
CA PHE A 122 -27.21 9.25 -0.17
C PHE A 122 -26.86 10.61 0.47
N LYS A 123 -26.03 11.42 -0.17
CA LYS A 123 -25.73 12.80 0.22
C LYS A 123 -26.77 13.74 -0.40
N GLN A 124 -27.90 13.88 0.29
CA GLN A 124 -29.05 14.65 -0.22
C GLN A 124 -28.92 16.17 -0.07
N LYS A 125 -27.89 16.65 0.63
CA LYS A 125 -27.64 18.08 0.84
C LYS A 125 -26.16 18.38 0.88
N VAL A 126 -25.83 19.63 0.56
CA VAL A 126 -24.50 20.21 0.76
C VAL A 126 -24.34 20.59 2.24
N TYR A 127 -23.23 20.18 2.84
CA TYR A 127 -22.95 20.43 4.27
C TYR A 127 -22.00 21.60 4.49
N PHE A 128 -21.14 21.88 3.51
CA PHE A 128 -20.09 22.89 3.59
C PHE A 128 -19.97 23.63 2.26
N HIS A 129 -19.65 24.90 2.34
CA HIS A 129 -19.39 25.77 1.22
C HIS A 129 -17.99 26.38 1.31
N LYS A 130 -17.52 26.91 0.19
CA LYS A 130 -16.28 27.69 0.16
C LYS A 130 -16.35 28.83 1.21
N ASN A 131 -15.27 29.01 1.96
CA ASN A 131 -15.12 29.94 3.09
C ASN A 131 -15.78 29.52 4.42
N ASP A 132 -16.53 28.42 4.49
CA ASP A 132 -16.91 27.84 5.79
C ASP A 132 -15.67 27.45 6.59
N ILE A 133 -15.86 27.25 7.90
CA ILE A 133 -14.81 26.78 8.82
C ILE A 133 -15.20 25.39 9.33
N ILE A 134 -14.38 24.40 9.01
CA ILE A 134 -14.50 23.04 9.51
C ILE A 134 -13.65 22.90 10.78
N LEU A 135 -14.22 22.31 11.83
CA LEU A 135 -13.48 21.89 13.02
C LEU A 135 -13.35 20.37 13.04
N ASP A 136 -12.12 19.89 13.03
CA ASP A 136 -11.79 18.48 13.29
C ASP A 136 -11.11 18.35 14.66
N PRO A 137 -11.84 17.93 15.72
CA PRO A 137 -11.31 17.89 17.08
C PRO A 137 -10.31 16.75 17.33
N PHE A 138 -10.13 15.83 16.36
CA PHE A 138 -9.23 14.68 16.44
C PHE A 138 -8.51 14.47 15.09
N CYS A 139 -7.83 15.51 14.61
CA CYS A 139 -7.41 15.58 13.21
C CYS A 139 -6.35 14.55 12.82
N GLY A 140 -5.63 13.95 13.78
CA GLY A 140 -4.61 12.94 13.52
C GLY A 140 -3.58 13.44 12.52
N SER A 141 -3.41 12.68 11.44
CA SER A 141 -2.48 13.06 10.35
C SER A 141 -3.02 14.12 9.37
N GLY A 142 -4.20 14.70 9.63
CA GLY A 142 -4.69 15.90 8.97
C GLY A 142 -5.51 15.69 7.70
N THR A 143 -6.11 14.51 7.49
CA THR A 143 -6.81 14.23 6.21
C THR A 143 -7.94 15.21 5.93
N THR A 144 -8.76 15.55 6.94
CA THR A 144 -9.82 16.56 6.85
C THR A 144 -9.28 17.91 6.41
N LEU A 145 -8.21 18.39 7.05
CA LEU A 145 -7.62 19.69 6.79
C LEU A 145 -7.01 19.77 5.38
N VAL A 146 -6.35 18.70 4.93
CA VAL A 146 -5.80 18.66 3.57
C VAL A 146 -6.91 18.69 2.52
N GLN A 147 -8.01 17.94 2.70
CA GLN A 147 -9.12 17.98 1.75
C GLN A 147 -9.89 19.30 1.78
N ALA A 148 -10.10 19.89 2.95
CA ALA A 148 -10.66 21.23 3.07
C ALA A 148 -9.79 22.26 2.31
N ASN A 149 -8.47 22.20 2.45
CA ASN A 149 -7.54 23.07 1.75
C ASN A 149 -7.60 22.88 0.21
N GLU A 150 -7.68 21.65 -0.28
CA GLU A 150 -7.87 21.36 -1.72
C GLU A 150 -9.17 21.96 -2.28
N LEU A 151 -10.24 21.99 -1.46
CA LEU A 151 -11.55 22.54 -1.82
C LEU A 151 -11.68 24.05 -1.54
N GLY A 152 -10.66 24.69 -0.96
CA GLY A 152 -10.71 26.10 -0.58
C GLY A 152 -11.64 26.40 0.60
N ILE A 153 -11.86 25.43 1.49
CA ILE A 153 -12.62 25.54 2.74
C ILE A 153 -11.64 25.75 3.89
N ASN A 154 -11.97 26.64 4.83
CA ASN A 154 -11.13 26.86 6.01
C ASN A 154 -11.27 25.67 6.96
N ALA A 155 -10.18 25.29 7.63
CA ALA A 155 -10.23 24.19 8.60
C ALA A 155 -9.31 24.41 9.80
N ILE A 156 -9.78 23.97 10.96
CA ILE A 156 -9.05 23.96 12.24
C ILE A 156 -9.00 22.51 12.72
N GLY A 157 -7.80 22.02 13.01
CA GLY A 157 -7.56 20.67 13.50
C GLY A 157 -7.00 20.70 14.90
N ILE A 158 -7.52 19.84 15.78
CA ILE A 158 -7.02 19.64 17.13
C ILE A 158 -6.52 18.20 17.26
N ASP A 159 -5.35 18.01 17.83
CA ASP A 159 -4.83 16.70 18.19
C ASP A 159 -3.93 16.84 19.43
N ILE A 160 -3.97 15.84 20.31
CA ILE A 160 -3.16 15.83 21.53
C ILE A 160 -1.67 15.57 21.22
N SER A 161 -1.37 14.88 20.12
CA SER A 161 -0.02 14.57 19.71
C SER A 161 0.60 15.77 18.98
N LYS A 162 1.63 16.34 19.59
CA LYS A 162 2.47 17.38 18.96
C LYS A 162 3.02 16.94 17.60
N PHE A 163 3.33 15.66 17.45
CA PHE A 163 3.84 15.13 16.19
C PHE A 163 2.77 15.10 15.09
N ASN A 164 1.53 14.72 15.44
CA ASN A 164 0.40 14.73 14.51
C ASN A 164 0.05 16.14 14.04
N THR A 165 0.04 17.11 14.98
CA THR A 165 -0.19 18.52 14.63
C THR A 165 0.93 19.07 13.75
N GLN A 166 2.19 18.72 14.02
CA GLN A 166 3.32 19.08 13.16
C GLN A 166 3.17 18.50 11.75
N ILE A 167 2.91 17.21 11.60
CA ILE A 167 2.68 16.60 10.28
C ILE A 167 1.55 17.28 9.53
N THR A 168 0.43 17.53 10.22
CA THR A 168 -0.74 18.16 9.62
C THR A 168 -0.42 19.56 9.12
N ASN A 169 0.22 20.39 9.96
CA ASN A 169 0.68 21.72 9.58
C ASN A 169 1.68 21.66 8.42
N THR A 170 2.58 20.68 8.40
CA THR A 170 3.51 20.49 7.28
C THR A 170 2.80 20.13 5.98
N LYS A 171 1.71 19.37 6.02
CA LYS A 171 0.96 18.98 4.83
C LYS A 171 0.17 20.14 4.20
N ILE A 172 -0.31 21.08 5.01
CA ILE A 172 -1.13 22.22 4.56
C ILE A 172 -0.34 23.53 4.43
N GLY A 173 0.92 23.53 4.87
CA GLY A 173 1.80 24.69 4.80
C GLY A 173 2.05 25.15 3.37
N LYS A 174 2.30 26.45 3.21
CA LYS A 174 2.79 27.03 1.96
C LYS A 174 4.32 27.02 1.99
N TYR A 175 4.93 26.59 0.90
CA TYR A 175 6.38 26.42 0.79
C TYR A 175 6.91 27.14 -0.43
N ASP A 176 8.07 27.77 -0.29
CA ASP A 176 8.91 28.15 -1.42
C ASP A 176 9.65 26.92 -1.92
N PHE A 177 9.35 26.48 -3.14
CA PHE A 177 9.98 25.30 -3.73
C PHE A 177 11.47 25.50 -4.05
N VAL A 178 11.93 26.73 -4.25
CA VAL A 178 13.34 27.05 -4.47
C VAL A 178 14.11 26.86 -3.17
N GLU A 179 13.60 27.44 -2.07
CA GLU A 179 14.20 27.28 -0.74
C GLU A 179 14.18 25.82 -0.29
N LEU A 180 13.05 25.13 -0.45
CA LEU A 180 12.92 23.71 -0.11
C LEU A 180 13.93 22.85 -0.87
N LYS A 181 14.13 23.12 -2.17
CA LYS A 181 15.12 22.42 -2.99
C LYS A 181 16.55 22.66 -2.48
N ASN A 182 16.86 23.88 -2.07
CA ASN A 182 18.18 24.22 -1.53
C ASN A 182 18.43 23.52 -0.20
N GLU A 183 17.44 23.49 0.71
CA GLU A 183 17.55 22.78 1.98
C GLU A 183 17.69 21.27 1.80
N ILE A 184 16.92 20.66 0.88
CA ILE A 184 17.07 19.24 0.56
C ILE A 184 18.49 18.93 0.08
N ARG A 185 19.07 19.79 -0.78
CA ARG A 185 20.45 19.62 -1.26
C ARG A 185 21.45 19.74 -0.11
N ASN A 186 21.29 20.73 0.76
CA ASN A 186 22.15 20.94 1.91
C ASN A 186 22.14 19.72 2.86
N ILE A 187 20.94 19.23 3.22
CA ILE A 187 20.78 18.04 4.06
C ILE A 187 21.41 16.81 3.39
N THR A 188 21.16 16.62 2.09
CA THR A 188 21.72 15.49 1.32
C THR A 188 23.25 15.53 1.31
N HIS A 189 23.84 16.70 1.12
CA HIS A 189 25.29 16.88 1.14
C HIS A 189 25.87 16.57 2.51
N ARG A 190 25.31 17.15 3.58
CA ARG A 190 25.75 16.88 4.97
C ARG A 190 25.62 15.40 5.34
N TYR A 191 24.55 14.74 4.88
CA TYR A 191 24.38 13.31 5.08
C TYR A 191 25.44 12.50 4.34
N ALA A 192 25.74 12.85 3.08
CA ALA A 192 26.79 12.18 2.31
C ALA A 192 28.16 12.32 2.96
N GLU A 193 28.51 13.50 3.49
CA GLU A 193 29.74 13.71 4.24
C GLU A 193 29.80 12.90 5.54
N PHE A 194 28.69 12.89 6.29
CA PHE A 194 28.58 12.08 7.51
C PHE A 194 28.81 10.60 7.24
N ILE A 195 28.20 10.07 6.18
CA ILE A 195 28.35 8.68 5.76
C ILE A 195 29.76 8.39 5.26
N HIS A 196 30.36 9.28 4.45
CA HIS A 196 31.73 9.12 3.97
C HIS A 196 32.73 9.00 5.13
N ASN A 197 32.52 9.77 6.20
CA ASN A 197 33.40 9.78 7.37
C ASN A 197 33.10 8.64 8.36
N SER A 198 32.16 7.75 8.04
CA SER A 198 31.75 6.64 8.88
C SER A 198 32.33 5.30 8.38
N ASN A 199 32.90 4.50 9.27
CA ASN A 199 33.28 3.12 8.97
C ASN A 199 32.07 2.20 8.75
N SER A 200 30.84 2.69 8.96
CA SER A 200 29.62 1.89 8.81
C SER A 200 29.34 1.51 7.36
N VAL A 201 29.79 2.28 6.36
CA VAL A 201 29.58 1.95 4.94
C VAL A 201 30.22 0.62 4.56
N LEU A 202 31.45 0.38 5.01
CA LEU A 202 32.17 -0.85 4.71
C LEU A 202 31.50 -2.05 5.39
N PHE A 203 31.13 -1.88 6.66
CA PHE A 203 30.40 -2.89 7.43
C PHE A 203 29.05 -3.22 6.80
N GLU A 204 28.25 -2.21 6.48
CA GLU A 204 26.93 -2.36 5.88
C GLU A 204 27.01 -3.04 4.52
N LYS A 205 27.99 -2.65 3.68
CA LYS A 205 28.21 -3.31 2.39
C LYS A 205 28.56 -4.79 2.55
N LYS A 206 29.42 -5.14 3.51
CA LYS A 206 29.78 -6.54 3.78
C LYS A 206 28.55 -7.31 4.29
N LEU A 207 27.86 -6.78 5.29
CA LEU A 207 26.66 -7.40 5.87
C LEU A 207 25.57 -7.63 4.82
N LEU A 208 25.28 -6.65 3.96
CA LEU A 208 24.27 -6.77 2.91
C LEU A 208 24.63 -7.84 1.87
N ASN A 209 25.91 -7.97 1.53
CA ASN A 209 26.37 -9.02 0.62
C ASN A 209 26.17 -10.42 1.24
N GLU A 210 26.63 -10.62 2.47
CA GLU A 210 26.48 -11.89 3.19
C GLU A 210 25.00 -12.25 3.39
N LEU A 211 24.15 -11.27 3.76
CA LEU A 211 22.71 -11.44 3.86
C LEU A 211 22.09 -11.82 2.52
N ALA A 212 22.52 -11.22 1.41
CA ALA A 212 21.98 -11.54 0.09
C ALA A 212 22.32 -12.98 -0.31
N GLU A 213 23.57 -13.42 -0.12
CA GLU A 213 23.98 -14.79 -0.39
C GLU A 213 23.23 -15.80 0.50
N PHE A 214 23.14 -15.52 1.80
CA PHE A 214 22.42 -16.35 2.76
C PHE A 214 20.93 -16.45 2.42
N ASN A 215 20.28 -15.32 2.12
CA ASN A 215 18.86 -15.28 1.77
C ASN A 215 18.57 -15.97 0.45
N ASN A 216 19.43 -15.84 -0.56
CA ASN A 216 19.27 -16.57 -1.82
C ASN A 216 19.34 -18.09 -1.62
N ARG A 217 20.13 -18.55 -0.65
CA ARG A 217 20.27 -19.98 -0.35
C ARG A 217 19.13 -20.54 0.50
N TYR A 218 18.73 -19.83 1.56
CA TYR A 218 17.80 -20.36 2.56
C TYR A 218 16.37 -19.80 2.46
N PHE A 219 16.19 -18.66 1.81
CA PHE A 219 14.90 -18.01 1.62
C PHE A 219 14.62 -17.68 0.13
N PRO A 220 14.80 -18.64 -0.80
CA PRO A 220 14.63 -18.40 -2.22
C PRO A 220 13.20 -17.97 -2.51
N THR A 221 13.04 -16.72 -2.94
CA THR A 221 11.74 -16.18 -3.35
C THR A 221 11.52 -16.46 -4.84
N PRO A 222 10.35 -16.98 -5.26
CA PRO A 222 9.10 -17.05 -4.50
C PRO A 222 8.83 -18.37 -3.76
N ASP A 223 9.61 -19.41 -3.99
CA ASP A 223 9.29 -20.78 -3.57
C ASP A 223 9.14 -20.91 -2.05
N PHE A 224 10.09 -20.37 -1.28
CA PHE A 224 10.00 -20.35 0.19
C PHE A 224 8.68 -19.74 0.70
N LYS A 225 8.25 -18.61 0.11
CA LYS A 225 7.00 -17.95 0.51
C LYS A 225 5.77 -18.75 0.13
N TYR A 226 5.83 -19.48 -0.97
CA TYR A 226 4.76 -20.37 -1.40
C TYR A 226 4.62 -21.57 -0.44
N GLU A 227 5.74 -22.19 -0.08
CA GLU A 227 5.82 -23.32 0.86
C GLU A 227 5.30 -22.92 2.26
N VAL A 228 5.75 -21.78 2.80
CA VAL A 228 5.23 -21.22 4.06
C VAL A 228 3.71 -21.05 4.01
N ARG A 229 3.18 -20.52 2.90
CA ARG A 229 1.74 -20.25 2.76
C ARG A 229 0.89 -21.51 2.70
N ASN A 230 1.44 -22.58 2.13
CA ASN A 230 0.83 -23.90 2.11
C ASN A 230 1.06 -24.70 3.41
N LYS A 231 1.74 -24.10 4.40
CA LYS A 231 2.13 -24.73 5.67
C LYS A 231 3.09 -25.92 5.48
N GLU A 232 3.84 -25.92 4.39
CA GLU A 232 4.92 -26.88 4.14
C GLU A 232 6.16 -26.52 4.98
N ILE A 233 6.34 -25.22 5.28
CA ILE A 233 7.36 -24.70 6.20
C ILE A 233 6.68 -23.91 7.32
N ASP A 234 7.12 -24.16 8.56
CA ASP A 234 6.86 -23.26 9.69
C ASP A 234 7.85 -22.09 9.66
N GLU A 235 7.39 -20.94 9.20
CA GLU A 235 8.19 -19.72 9.03
C GLU A 235 8.89 -19.29 10.32
N TRP A 236 8.20 -19.37 11.47
CA TRP A 236 8.75 -18.90 12.75
C TRP A 236 9.87 -19.81 13.24
N LYS A 237 9.67 -21.13 13.10
CA LYS A 237 10.70 -22.09 13.49
C LYS A 237 11.91 -21.99 12.56
N TYR A 238 11.68 -22.06 11.25
CA TYR A 238 12.74 -22.02 10.23
C TYR A 238 13.52 -20.71 10.28
N GLY A 239 12.83 -19.57 10.40
CA GLY A 239 13.45 -18.25 10.50
C GLY A 239 14.39 -18.12 11.70
N ARG A 240 13.97 -18.58 12.89
CA ARG A 240 14.82 -18.54 14.10
C ARG A 240 16.03 -19.46 14.02
N GLU A 241 15.91 -20.62 13.38
CA GLU A 241 17.04 -21.52 13.15
C GLU A 241 18.07 -20.87 12.22
N LYS A 242 17.62 -20.29 11.11
CA LYS A 242 18.50 -19.62 10.14
C LYS A 242 19.08 -18.30 10.64
N GLU A 243 18.36 -17.55 11.46
CA GLU A 243 18.90 -16.38 12.15
C GLU A 243 20.12 -16.75 13.01
N LYS A 244 20.01 -17.81 13.82
CA LYS A 244 21.13 -18.29 14.64
C LYS A 244 22.33 -18.75 13.80
N GLU A 245 22.06 -19.44 12.70
CA GLU A 245 23.11 -19.83 11.74
C GLU A 245 23.81 -18.59 11.18
N PHE A 246 23.07 -17.55 10.77
CA PHE A 246 23.64 -16.32 10.24
C PHE A 246 24.50 -15.55 11.26
N TYR A 247 24.01 -15.39 12.50
CA TYR A 247 24.77 -14.77 13.60
C TYR A 247 26.06 -15.50 13.96
N SER A 248 26.19 -16.79 13.63
CA SER A 248 27.44 -17.52 13.88
C SER A 248 28.53 -17.23 12.84
N ILE A 249 28.14 -16.70 11.67
CA ILE A 249 29.01 -16.35 10.55
C ILE A 249 29.47 -14.89 10.65
N PHE A 250 28.66 -14.02 11.25
CA PHE A 250 28.83 -12.57 11.29
C PHE A 250 28.55 -11.99 12.68
#